data_AF-A0A356AKW3-F1
#
_entry.id   AF-A0A356AKW3-F1
#
_cell.length_a   1.000
_cell.length_b   1.000
_cell.length_c   1.000
_cell.angle_alpha   90.00
_cell.angle_beta   90.00
_cell.angle_gamma   90.00
#
_symmetry.space_group_name_H-M   'P 1'
#
loop_
_entity.id
_entity.type
_entity.pdbx_description
1 polymer ?
#
loop_
_entity_poly.entity_id
_entity_poly.type
_entity_poly.pdbx_seq_one_letter_code
_entity_poly.pdbx_strand_id
1 'polypeptide(L)'
;MSYIPFTEEEKQRANSVDLVDFLQRQGEQLIRSGHEWRWKRHDSVTIRGSEWFRHSRKEGGHAIDFVQRFYDMDFPEAVTFLLGGEGGLEWNQTEKSAPPPKKDFALPEANPDMRRVFAYLLKQRFIDPSVLSYFAREHLIYEDKEYHNAVFVGVDENSIPRHAHKRGTYTKGEPYKGNVEGSDPKYSFHYIGEDDTLYVFEAPIDMLSFISLHLKDWQKHSYVTLDGVSEHAMLQQLKSHPNLKNIVLCLDHDEAGIEATGRLKDILAEHDYYDPAYMDIPVLQSRYKDWNEDIKAKHGITPIPAGEHPKLVLLPEICENLSSVCETLSAVPDPAAVIREYHRRLTPLVDSEKLAAANSEIVGACLQKMAAGALLSAQRELRQMERPETLGQLVGNLRDSYRPHLDRGWMRTKAEDIREDAVNIDRQLFAPGIRTLQDRQTLVSDYMRLALDCIKAQLFVRLELSQPLQAPKESALNFKMSL
;
A
#
# COMPACT_ATOMS: atom_id res chain seq x y z
N MET A 1 20.54 -28.02 5.21
CA MET A 1 19.93 -28.00 6.56
C MET A 1 19.05 -29.24 6.70
N SER A 2 19.06 -29.89 7.87
CA SER A 2 18.16 -31.03 8.15
C SER A 2 16.72 -30.54 8.23
N TYR A 3 15.81 -31.23 7.53
CA TYR A 3 14.38 -30.94 7.60
C TYR A 3 13.87 -31.27 9.02
N ILE A 4 13.44 -30.25 9.77
CA ILE A 4 12.78 -30.40 11.07
C ILE A 4 11.27 -30.37 10.81
N PRO A 5 10.56 -31.50 10.90
CA PRO A 5 9.11 -31.50 10.80
C PRO A 5 8.52 -30.92 12.09
N PHE A 6 7.78 -29.82 11.99
CA PHE A 6 6.94 -29.29 13.08
C PHE A 6 5.48 -29.71 12.87
N THR A 7 4.80 -30.08 13.95
CA THR A 7 3.37 -30.39 13.90
C THR A 7 2.54 -29.11 13.71
N GLU A 8 1.29 -29.24 13.26
CA GLU A 8 0.40 -28.06 13.14
C GLU A 8 0.13 -27.42 14.50
N GLU A 9 0.07 -28.22 15.58
CA GLU A 9 -0.08 -27.72 16.94
C GLU A 9 1.14 -26.90 17.38
N GLU A 10 2.36 -27.33 17.02
CA GLU A 10 3.59 -26.61 17.30
C GLU A 10 3.65 -25.26 16.57
N LYS A 11 3.29 -25.25 15.29
CA LYS A 11 3.20 -24.01 14.50
C LYS A 11 2.14 -23.08 15.07
N GLN A 12 0.97 -23.62 15.43
CA GLN A 12 -0.10 -22.81 16.02
C GLN A 12 0.33 -22.21 17.36
N ARG A 13 1.02 -22.98 18.21
CA ARG A 13 1.53 -22.52 19.51
C ARG A 13 2.63 -21.45 19.34
N ALA A 14 3.54 -21.63 18.39
CA ALA A 14 4.54 -20.63 18.07
C ALA A 14 3.87 -19.33 17.55
N ASN A 15 2.86 -19.45 16.69
CA ASN A 15 2.10 -18.30 16.19
C ASN A 15 1.21 -17.63 17.23
N SER A 16 0.88 -18.28 18.34
CA SER A 16 0.09 -17.67 19.42
C SER A 16 0.94 -16.97 20.49
N VAL A 17 2.26 -16.90 20.32
CA VAL A 17 3.13 -16.12 21.23
C VAL A 17 2.72 -14.66 21.23
N ASP A 18 2.50 -14.09 22.42
CA ASP A 18 2.18 -12.68 22.60
C ASP A 18 3.41 -11.82 22.26
N LEU A 19 3.32 -11.09 21.15
CA LEU A 19 4.38 -10.23 20.66
C LEU A 19 4.63 -9.03 21.58
N VAL A 20 3.66 -8.63 22.40
CA VAL A 20 3.82 -7.57 23.39
C VAL A 20 4.78 -8.02 24.48
N ASP A 21 4.53 -9.19 25.07
CA ASP A 21 5.40 -9.82 26.07
C ASP A 21 6.79 -10.11 25.49
N PHE A 22 6.82 -10.70 24.29
CA PHE A 22 8.06 -10.98 23.57
C PHE A 22 8.94 -9.74 23.44
N LEU A 23 8.42 -8.64 22.89
CA LEU A 23 9.18 -7.42 22.66
C LEU A 23 9.62 -6.75 23.97
N GLN A 24 8.76 -6.72 24.98
CA GLN A 24 9.12 -6.17 26.29
C GLN A 24 10.28 -6.93 26.92
N ARG A 25 10.30 -8.27 26.82
CA ARG A 25 11.42 -9.10 27.31
C ARG A 25 12.70 -8.90 26.49
N GLN A 26 12.60 -8.47 25.24
CA GLN A 26 13.74 -8.04 24.41
C GLN A 26 14.21 -6.60 24.71
N GLY A 27 13.60 -5.91 25.69
CA GLY A 27 13.95 -4.54 26.07
C GLY A 27 13.39 -3.47 25.12
N GLU A 28 12.43 -3.83 24.27
CA GLU A 28 11.80 -2.91 23.33
C GLU A 28 10.73 -2.04 24.02
N GLN A 29 10.50 -0.86 23.45
CA GLN A 29 9.49 0.07 23.95
C GLN A 29 8.23 0.05 23.06
N LEU A 30 7.08 -0.13 23.68
CA LEU A 30 5.76 -0.10 23.05
C LEU A 30 4.94 1.08 23.58
N ILE A 31 4.22 1.77 22.70
CA ILE A 31 3.35 2.91 23.04
C ILE A 31 1.91 2.53 22.71
N ARG A 32 0.96 2.87 23.57
CA ARG A 32 -0.46 2.55 23.33
C ARG A 32 -1.00 3.33 22.14
N SER A 33 -1.67 2.65 21.20
CA SER A 33 -2.32 3.23 20.03
C SER A 33 -3.73 2.64 19.86
N GLY A 34 -4.71 3.23 20.54
CA GLY A 34 -6.08 2.70 20.59
C GLY A 34 -6.12 1.33 21.28
N HIS A 35 -6.60 0.31 20.57
CA HIS A 35 -6.65 -1.08 21.06
C HIS A 35 -5.33 -1.85 20.86
N GLU A 36 -4.39 -1.28 20.11
CA GLU A 36 -3.12 -1.91 19.71
C GLU A 36 -1.94 -1.26 20.43
N TRP A 37 -0.76 -1.85 20.25
CA TRP A 37 0.52 -1.32 20.68
C TRP A 37 1.35 -0.94 19.47
N ARG A 38 1.89 0.28 19.44
CA ARG A 38 2.83 0.73 18.42
C ARG A 38 4.26 0.51 18.89
N TRP A 39 5.10 -0.11 18.07
CA TRP A 39 6.49 -0.35 18.41
C TRP A 39 7.35 0.89 18.17
N LYS A 40 8.05 1.38 19.20
CA LYS A 40 8.79 2.65 19.11
C LYS A 40 9.98 2.60 18.14
N ARG A 41 10.63 1.44 18.03
CA ARG A 41 11.74 1.23 17.07
C ARG A 41 11.25 1.27 15.62
N HIS A 42 10.04 0.74 15.39
CA HIS A 42 9.39 0.69 14.10
C HIS A 42 8.00 1.31 14.23
N ASP A 43 7.91 2.63 14.19
CA ASP A 43 6.69 3.41 14.44
C ASP A 43 5.51 3.07 13.50
N SER A 44 5.82 2.54 12.32
CA SER A 44 4.85 2.00 11.36
C SER A 44 4.29 0.63 11.74
N VAL A 45 4.82 -0.06 12.76
CA VAL A 45 4.41 -1.40 13.19
C VAL A 45 3.48 -1.31 14.40
N THR A 46 2.27 -1.84 14.26
CA THR A 46 1.34 -2.07 15.36
C THR A 46 1.22 -3.55 15.68
N ILE A 47 0.90 -3.84 16.94
CA ILE A 47 0.89 -5.18 17.53
C ILE A 47 -0.36 -5.34 18.37
N ARG A 48 -1.01 -6.49 18.19
CA ARG A 48 -2.19 -6.89 18.93
C ARG A 48 -2.06 -8.35 19.32
N GLY A 49 -1.60 -8.59 20.55
CA GLY A 49 -1.34 -9.95 21.00
C GLY A 49 -0.25 -10.59 20.14
N SER A 50 -0.58 -11.66 19.42
CA SER A 50 0.34 -12.38 18.53
C SER A 50 0.35 -11.85 17.10
N GLU A 51 -0.55 -10.92 16.77
CA GLU A 51 -0.66 -10.30 15.45
C GLU A 51 0.19 -9.03 15.39
N TRP A 52 0.78 -8.78 14.22
CA TRP A 52 1.43 -7.52 13.91
C TRP A 52 1.06 -7.03 12.52
N PHE A 53 1.12 -5.71 12.33
CA PHE A 53 0.88 -5.08 11.05
C PHE A 53 1.80 -3.88 10.86
N ARG A 54 2.51 -3.81 9.73
CA ARG A 54 3.33 -2.67 9.32
C ARG A 54 2.54 -1.83 8.31
N HIS A 55 2.02 -0.70 8.78
CA HIS A 55 1.22 0.22 7.99
C HIS A 55 1.94 0.77 6.75
N SER A 56 3.25 1.05 6.87
CA SER A 56 4.04 1.59 5.75
C SER A 56 4.17 0.63 4.58
N ARG A 57 3.95 -0.68 4.79
CA ARG A 57 4.07 -1.71 3.74
C ARG A 57 2.80 -2.52 3.53
N LYS A 58 1.75 -2.25 4.33
CA LYS A 58 0.49 -3.00 4.34
C LYS A 58 0.71 -4.52 4.47
N GLU A 59 1.67 -4.90 5.29
CA GLU A 59 2.09 -6.28 5.54
C GLU A 59 1.87 -6.61 7.01
N GLY A 60 1.50 -7.85 7.31
CA GLY A 60 1.32 -8.32 8.68
C GLY A 60 1.34 -9.82 8.75
N GLY A 61 1.24 -10.35 9.96
CA GLY A 61 1.27 -11.78 10.21
C GLY A 61 1.19 -12.08 11.69
N HIS A 62 1.59 -13.29 12.05
CA HIS A 62 1.64 -13.75 13.44
C HIS A 62 3.08 -13.76 13.96
N ALA A 63 3.27 -14.34 15.14
CA ALA A 63 4.55 -14.30 15.83
C ALA A 63 5.71 -14.97 15.06
N ILE A 64 5.45 -16.07 14.32
CA ILE A 64 6.50 -16.69 13.48
C ILE A 64 6.95 -15.69 12.40
N ASP A 65 6.00 -15.14 11.64
CA ASP A 65 6.31 -14.17 10.58
C ASP A 65 7.06 -12.96 11.17
N PHE A 66 6.68 -12.53 12.37
CA PHE A 66 7.32 -11.43 13.07
C PHE A 66 8.81 -11.68 13.34
N VAL A 67 9.16 -12.82 13.93
CA VAL A 67 10.57 -13.10 14.27
C VAL A 67 11.39 -13.47 13.04
N GLN A 68 10.79 -14.16 12.06
CA GLN A 68 11.45 -14.33 10.76
C GLN A 68 11.82 -12.98 10.15
N ARG A 69 10.91 -12.01 10.29
CA ARG A 69 11.01 -10.69 9.69
C ARG A 69 11.97 -9.76 10.39
N PHE A 70 11.74 -9.50 11.67
CA PHE A 70 12.47 -8.47 12.43
C PHE A 70 13.72 -9.02 13.11
N TYR A 71 13.85 -10.34 13.22
CA TYR A 71 15.00 -11.01 13.82
C TYR A 71 15.82 -11.84 12.83
N ASP A 72 15.44 -11.86 11.53
CA ASP A 72 16.16 -12.52 10.43
C ASP A 72 16.37 -14.03 10.67
N MET A 73 15.31 -14.68 11.17
CA MET A 73 15.27 -16.13 11.43
C MET A 73 14.65 -16.87 10.24
N ASP A 74 15.16 -18.06 9.93
CA ASP A 74 14.43 -18.95 9.03
C ASP A 74 13.20 -19.58 9.71
N PHE A 75 12.38 -20.32 8.96
CA PHE A 75 11.13 -20.86 9.52
C PHE A 75 11.40 -21.86 10.65
N PRO A 76 12.30 -22.86 10.49
CA PRO A 76 12.67 -23.73 11.60
C PRO A 76 13.22 -23.01 12.82
N GLU A 77 14.14 -22.06 12.64
CA GLU A 77 14.71 -21.26 13.72
C GLU A 77 13.63 -20.47 14.47
N ALA A 78 12.73 -19.82 13.73
CA ALA A 78 11.63 -19.04 14.28
C ALA A 78 10.69 -19.90 15.13
N VAL A 79 10.26 -21.06 14.62
CA VAL A 79 9.38 -21.97 15.36
C VAL A 79 10.09 -22.50 16.60
N THR A 80 11.32 -22.99 16.48
CA THR A 80 12.08 -23.48 17.64
C THR A 80 12.28 -22.40 18.70
N PHE A 81 12.59 -21.17 18.30
CA PHE A 81 12.80 -20.04 19.21
C PHE A 81 11.53 -19.63 19.95
N LEU A 82 10.40 -19.53 19.24
CA LEU A 82 9.09 -19.21 19.81
C LEU A 82 8.50 -20.34 20.66
N LEU A 83 9.03 -21.56 20.52
CA LEU A 83 8.71 -22.69 21.39
C LEU A 83 9.63 -22.80 22.61
N GLY A 84 10.54 -21.83 22.82
CA GLY A 84 11.42 -21.76 23.99
C GLY A 84 12.83 -22.32 23.78
N GLY A 85 13.13 -22.83 22.59
CA GLY A 85 14.45 -23.36 22.20
C GLY A 85 15.00 -24.43 23.15
N GLU A 86 16.33 -24.54 23.23
CA GLU A 86 17.02 -25.41 24.20
C GLU A 86 17.00 -24.87 25.65
N GLY A 87 16.58 -23.61 25.83
CA GLY A 87 16.60 -22.90 27.10
C GLY A 87 15.33 -22.99 27.94
N GLY A 88 14.25 -23.60 27.43
CA GLY A 88 12.99 -23.78 28.15
C GLY A 88 12.23 -22.49 28.47
N LEU A 89 12.43 -21.43 27.67
CA LEU A 89 11.76 -20.15 27.84
C LEU A 89 10.28 -20.25 27.46
N GLU A 90 9.38 -20.09 28.43
CA GLU A 90 7.94 -20.01 28.17
C GLU A 90 7.52 -18.56 27.87
N TRP A 91 7.03 -18.35 26.65
CA TRP A 91 6.40 -17.11 26.22
C TRP A 91 4.93 -17.10 26.62
N ASN A 92 4.41 -15.91 26.96
CA ASN A 92 2.98 -15.76 27.15
C ASN A 92 2.26 -16.09 25.83
N GLN A 93 1.15 -16.82 25.94
CA GLN A 93 0.32 -17.18 24.82
C GLN A 93 -0.90 -16.27 24.79
N THR A 94 -1.27 -15.79 23.61
CA THR A 94 -2.58 -15.17 23.43
C THR A 94 -3.64 -16.25 23.46
N GLU A 95 -4.57 -16.16 24.40
CA GLU A 95 -5.78 -16.98 24.33
C GLU A 95 -6.51 -16.67 23.02
N LYS A 96 -7.03 -17.70 22.34
CA LYS A 96 -8.03 -17.55 21.28
C LYS A 96 -9.35 -17.08 21.92
N SER A 97 -9.35 -15.86 22.45
CA SER A 97 -10.60 -15.20 22.82
C SER A 97 -11.34 -14.93 21.51
N ALA A 98 -12.59 -15.38 21.42
CA ALA A 98 -13.45 -15.01 20.31
C ALA A 98 -13.38 -13.48 20.15
N PRO A 99 -13.29 -12.95 18.91
CA PRO A 99 -13.28 -11.51 18.72
C PRO A 99 -14.45 -10.91 19.51
N PRO A 100 -14.22 -9.82 20.27
CA PRO A 100 -15.27 -9.22 21.06
C PRO A 100 -16.48 -8.96 20.15
N PRO A 101 -17.71 -9.21 20.62
CA PRO A 101 -18.89 -9.03 19.79
C PRO A 101 -18.89 -7.62 19.21
N LYS A 102 -19.15 -7.51 17.90
CA LYS A 102 -19.26 -6.20 17.24
C LYS A 102 -20.34 -5.41 17.97
N LYS A 103 -19.96 -4.26 18.52
CA LYS A 103 -20.95 -3.34 19.08
C LYS A 103 -21.86 -2.84 17.97
N ASP A 104 -23.13 -2.65 18.33
CA ASP A 104 -24.10 -2.03 17.44
C ASP A 104 -23.67 -0.58 17.14
N PHE A 105 -23.82 -0.19 15.88
CA PHE A 105 -23.56 1.18 15.46
C PHE A 105 -24.55 2.15 16.11
N ALA A 106 -24.02 3.21 16.70
CA ALA A 106 -24.80 4.33 17.17
C ALA A 106 -24.08 5.64 16.88
N LEU A 107 -24.82 6.65 16.41
CA LEU A 107 -24.28 7.99 16.23
C LEU A 107 -23.89 8.60 17.59
N PRO A 108 -22.75 9.30 17.68
CA PRO A 108 -22.43 10.14 18.83
C PRO A 108 -23.53 11.15 19.13
N GLU A 109 -23.76 11.46 20.41
CA GLU A 109 -24.73 12.48 20.80
C GLU A 109 -24.36 13.83 20.16
N ALA A 110 -25.34 14.45 19.49
CA ALA A 110 -25.14 15.75 18.86
C ALA A 110 -25.04 16.87 19.90
N ASN A 111 -24.11 17.79 19.69
CA ASN A 111 -24.05 19.03 20.44
C ASN A 111 -25.25 19.92 20.05
N PRO A 112 -25.82 20.72 20.98
CA PRO A 112 -26.97 21.58 20.67
C PRO A 112 -26.69 22.67 19.62
N ASP A 113 -25.42 23.01 19.40
CA ASP A 113 -24.98 23.89 18.32
C ASP A 113 -23.74 23.34 17.61
N MET A 114 -23.39 23.90 16.46
CA MET A 114 -22.24 23.46 15.66
C MET A 114 -21.14 24.53 15.58
N ARG A 115 -21.02 25.40 16.59
CA ARG A 115 -20.16 26.60 16.50
C ARG A 115 -18.69 26.24 16.26
N ARG A 116 -18.17 25.19 16.89
CA ARG A 116 -16.76 24.80 16.77
C ARG A 116 -16.50 24.13 15.44
N VAL A 117 -17.40 23.24 15.01
CA VAL A 117 -17.31 22.59 13.69
C VAL A 117 -17.40 23.61 12.56
N PHE A 118 -18.33 24.56 12.63
CA PHE A 118 -18.41 25.65 11.64
C PHE A 118 -17.16 26.52 11.64
N ALA A 119 -16.66 26.93 12.81
CA ALA A 119 -15.41 27.70 12.89
C ALA A 119 -14.23 26.93 12.29
N TYR A 120 -14.11 25.64 12.60
CA TYR A 120 -13.06 24.77 12.07
C TYR A 120 -13.14 24.63 10.56
N LEU A 121 -14.30 24.18 10.03
CA LEU A 121 -14.45 23.88 8.62
C LEU A 121 -14.40 25.14 7.74
N LEU A 122 -14.96 26.27 8.20
CA LEU A 122 -14.94 27.52 7.43
C LEU A 122 -13.62 28.29 7.53
N LYS A 123 -12.99 28.33 8.71
CA LYS A 123 -11.82 29.21 8.95
C LYS A 123 -10.48 28.51 8.84
N GLN A 124 -10.43 27.21 9.09
CA GLN A 124 -9.17 26.45 9.05
C GLN A 124 -9.11 25.52 7.84
N ARG A 125 -10.26 24.96 7.44
CA ARG A 125 -10.37 24.09 6.26
C ARG A 125 -10.86 24.82 5.01
N PHE A 126 -11.29 26.09 5.15
CA PHE A 126 -11.74 26.95 4.06
C PHE A 126 -12.87 26.36 3.20
N ILE A 127 -13.68 25.46 3.76
CA ILE A 127 -14.84 24.91 3.09
C ILE A 127 -15.82 26.04 2.79
N ASP A 128 -16.40 26.04 1.59
CA ASP A 128 -17.35 27.07 1.18
C ASP A 128 -18.58 27.05 2.10
N PRO A 129 -19.06 28.22 2.57
CA PRO A 129 -20.20 28.29 3.47
C PRO A 129 -21.46 27.63 2.94
N SER A 130 -21.74 27.75 1.64
CA SER A 130 -22.95 27.18 1.03
C SER A 130 -22.90 25.65 1.01
N VAL A 131 -21.72 25.09 0.76
CA VAL A 131 -21.46 23.65 0.78
C VAL A 131 -21.62 23.11 2.20
N LEU A 132 -20.95 23.70 3.19
CA LEU A 132 -21.06 23.27 4.58
C LEU A 132 -22.50 23.37 5.10
N SER A 133 -23.18 24.48 4.83
CA SER A 133 -24.58 24.66 5.23
C SER A 133 -25.53 23.68 4.55
N TYR A 134 -25.21 23.18 3.35
CA TYR A 134 -25.99 22.12 2.72
C TYR A 134 -25.91 20.83 3.53
N PHE A 135 -24.70 20.28 3.71
CA PHE A 135 -24.50 19.01 4.41
C PHE A 135 -24.93 19.04 5.89
N ALA A 136 -24.82 20.19 6.56
CA ALA A 136 -25.33 20.36 7.92
C ALA A 136 -26.87 20.29 7.99
N ARG A 137 -27.58 20.88 7.02
CA ARG A 137 -29.06 20.82 6.96
C ARG A 137 -29.57 19.43 6.64
N GLU A 138 -28.83 18.67 5.83
CA GLU A 138 -29.14 17.26 5.54
C GLU A 138 -28.77 16.32 6.70
N HIS A 139 -28.33 16.85 7.84
CA HIS A 139 -27.87 16.09 9.00
C HIS A 139 -26.70 15.12 8.71
N LEU A 140 -25.97 15.37 7.62
CA LEU A 140 -24.80 14.58 7.23
C LEU A 140 -23.51 15.08 7.88
N ILE A 141 -23.50 16.32 8.37
CA ILE A 141 -22.40 16.87 9.18
C ILE A 141 -22.96 17.47 10.46
N TYR A 142 -22.40 17.10 11.61
CA TYR A 142 -22.75 17.70 12.89
C TYR A 142 -21.56 17.76 13.85
N GLU A 143 -21.74 18.44 14.97
CA GLU A 143 -20.76 18.52 16.06
C GLU A 143 -21.12 17.51 17.15
N ASP A 144 -20.20 16.62 17.53
CA ASP A 144 -20.46 15.74 18.68
C ASP A 144 -20.36 16.52 20.00
N LYS A 145 -21.15 16.10 21.00
CA LYS A 145 -21.28 16.81 22.28
C LYS A 145 -20.08 16.63 23.22
N GLU A 146 -19.43 15.48 23.20
CA GLU A 146 -18.44 15.11 24.22
C GLU A 146 -17.07 15.73 23.93
N TYR A 147 -16.66 15.70 22.67
CA TYR A 147 -15.33 16.09 22.22
C TYR A 147 -15.36 17.20 21.18
N HIS A 148 -16.53 17.59 20.68
CA HIS A 148 -16.69 18.62 19.67
C HIS A 148 -15.93 18.32 18.38
N ASN A 149 -15.87 17.03 17.99
CA ASN A 149 -15.38 16.65 16.67
C ASN A 149 -16.43 17.00 15.62
N ALA A 150 -15.96 17.24 14.39
CA ALA A 150 -16.82 17.17 13.22
C ALA A 150 -17.16 15.71 12.95
N VAL A 151 -18.44 15.38 12.94
CA VAL A 151 -18.96 14.06 12.58
C VAL A 151 -19.49 14.12 11.15
N PHE A 152 -18.99 13.24 10.29
CA PHE A 152 -19.45 13.06 8.91
C PHE A 152 -20.21 11.74 8.84
N VAL A 153 -21.50 11.81 8.58
CA VAL A 153 -22.44 10.68 8.63
C VAL A 153 -22.62 10.10 7.25
N GLY A 154 -22.56 8.78 7.15
CA GLY A 154 -22.98 8.07 5.96
C GLY A 154 -24.19 7.18 6.25
N VAL A 155 -25.09 7.11 5.26
CA VAL A 155 -26.44 6.55 5.38
C VAL A 155 -26.65 5.40 4.40
N ASP A 156 -27.62 4.53 4.67
CA ASP A 156 -28.09 3.57 3.67
C ASP A 156 -29.11 4.18 2.70
N GLU A 157 -29.62 3.37 1.78
CA GLU A 157 -30.60 3.77 0.76
C GLU A 157 -31.92 4.27 1.36
N ASN A 158 -32.19 3.97 2.64
CA ASN A 158 -33.37 4.42 3.37
C ASN A 158 -33.06 5.65 4.25
N SER A 159 -31.92 6.31 4.03
CA SER A 159 -31.44 7.44 4.85
C SER A 159 -31.20 7.09 6.31
N ILE A 160 -30.96 5.82 6.64
CA ILE A 160 -30.62 5.39 8.01
C ILE A 160 -29.10 5.49 8.19
N PRO A 161 -28.61 6.19 9.23
CA PRO A 161 -27.18 6.22 9.53
C PRO A 161 -26.59 4.82 9.74
N ARG A 162 -25.53 4.51 8.99
CA ARG A 162 -24.76 3.24 9.10
C ARG A 162 -23.29 3.46 9.38
N HIS A 163 -22.81 4.69 9.19
CA HIS A 163 -21.41 5.04 9.38
C HIS A 163 -21.28 6.45 9.97
N ALA A 164 -20.23 6.69 10.75
CA ALA A 164 -19.82 8.03 11.13
C ALA A 164 -18.30 8.14 11.23
N HIS A 165 -17.73 9.11 10.51
CA HIS A 165 -16.32 9.49 10.61
C HIS A 165 -16.18 10.71 11.53
N LYS A 166 -15.24 10.68 12.48
CA LYS A 166 -14.95 11.78 13.41
C LYS A 166 -13.63 12.44 13.08
N ARG A 167 -13.63 13.78 13.06
CA ARG A 167 -12.43 14.61 12.92
C ARG A 167 -12.34 15.67 14.01
N GLY A 168 -11.24 15.66 14.76
CA GLY A 168 -10.95 16.64 15.80
C GLY A 168 -10.88 18.06 15.26
N THR A 169 -11.50 18.99 15.99
CA THR A 169 -11.55 20.42 15.67
C THR A 169 -10.46 21.24 16.36
N TYR A 170 -9.74 20.64 17.31
CA TYR A 170 -8.65 21.28 18.04
C TYR A 170 -7.40 21.45 17.17
N THR A 171 -6.72 22.59 17.32
CA THR A 171 -5.50 22.96 16.59
C THR A 171 -4.21 22.72 17.36
N LYS A 172 -4.32 22.33 18.64
CA LYS A 172 -3.17 22.01 19.49
C LYS A 172 -3.10 20.49 19.65
N GLY A 173 -1.98 19.90 19.25
CA GLY A 173 -1.77 18.45 19.24
C GLY A 173 -2.26 17.79 17.95
N GLU A 174 -2.10 16.47 17.86
CA GLU A 174 -2.59 15.71 16.72
C GLU A 174 -4.13 15.63 16.76
N PRO A 175 -4.83 16.10 15.71
CA PRO A 175 -6.28 16.03 15.68
C PRO A 175 -6.72 14.58 15.50
N TYR A 176 -7.64 14.15 16.36
CA TYR A 176 -8.25 12.83 16.27
C TYR A 176 -8.89 12.60 14.88
N LYS A 177 -8.69 11.41 14.31
CA LYS A 177 -9.33 10.92 13.08
C LYS A 177 -9.74 9.47 13.32
N GLY A 178 -10.99 9.12 13.05
CA GLY A 178 -11.41 7.73 13.14
C GLY A 178 -12.90 7.51 12.97
N ASN A 179 -13.26 6.30 12.60
CA ASN A 179 -14.65 5.89 12.47
C ASN A 179 -15.23 5.55 13.85
N VAL A 180 -16.52 5.80 14.02
CA VAL A 180 -17.28 5.39 15.20
C VAL A 180 -17.36 3.86 15.22
N GLU A 181 -17.24 3.27 16.41
CA GLU A 181 -17.33 1.82 16.57
C GLU A 181 -18.67 1.28 16.04
N GLY A 182 -18.63 0.12 15.40
CA GLY A 182 -19.81 -0.49 14.76
C GLY A 182 -20.14 0.05 13.36
N SER A 183 -19.47 1.12 12.90
CA SER A 183 -19.73 1.68 11.56
C SER A 183 -19.53 0.65 10.44
N ASP A 184 -20.44 0.64 9.47
CA ASP A 184 -20.30 -0.15 8.25
C ASP A 184 -19.53 0.64 7.19
N PRO A 185 -18.31 0.21 6.80
CA PRO A 185 -17.46 0.93 5.86
C PRO A 185 -18.06 1.02 4.44
N LYS A 186 -19.12 0.29 4.13
CA LYS A 186 -19.83 0.39 2.84
C LYS A 186 -20.64 1.69 2.69
N TYR A 187 -21.01 2.29 3.81
CA TYR A 187 -21.88 3.47 3.83
C TYR A 187 -21.15 4.66 4.43
N SER A 188 -19.86 4.85 4.14
CA SER A 188 -19.11 6.05 4.53
C SER A 188 -19.75 7.35 4.04
N PHE A 189 -19.21 8.50 4.43
CA PHE A 189 -19.75 9.80 4.02
C PHE A 189 -19.79 9.95 2.49
N HIS A 190 -20.97 10.28 1.95
CA HIS A 190 -21.23 10.38 0.50
C HIS A 190 -22.41 11.32 0.20
N TYR A 191 -22.56 11.65 -1.08
CA TYR A 191 -23.68 12.39 -1.66
C TYR A 191 -24.01 11.81 -3.03
N ILE A 192 -25.29 11.57 -3.31
CA ILE A 192 -25.74 11.11 -4.62
C ILE A 192 -26.48 12.24 -5.33
N GLY A 193 -25.96 12.60 -6.50
CA GLY A 193 -26.53 13.62 -7.38
C GLY A 193 -27.50 13.03 -8.41
N GLU A 194 -27.72 13.78 -9.48
CA GLU A 194 -28.68 13.46 -10.54
C GLU A 194 -28.04 12.78 -11.76
N ASP A 195 -26.74 12.97 -11.98
CA ASP A 195 -26.04 12.48 -13.17
C ASP A 195 -25.36 11.10 -12.96
N ASP A 196 -24.55 10.72 -13.94
CA ASP A 196 -23.89 9.41 -14.00
C ASP A 196 -22.45 9.41 -13.46
N THR A 197 -21.99 10.51 -12.83
CA THR A 197 -20.60 10.69 -12.42
C THR A 197 -20.42 10.53 -10.91
N LEU A 198 -19.48 9.68 -10.51
CA LEU A 198 -19.05 9.43 -9.13
C LEU A 198 -17.59 9.87 -8.92
N TYR A 199 -17.38 10.88 -8.08
CA TYR A 199 -16.06 11.27 -7.62
C TYR A 199 -15.70 10.57 -6.31
N VAL A 200 -14.50 10.00 -6.23
CA VAL A 200 -14.05 9.15 -5.10
C VAL A 200 -12.87 9.79 -4.37
N PHE A 201 -12.99 10.00 -3.05
CA PHE A 201 -11.99 10.70 -2.22
C PHE A 201 -11.52 9.84 -1.04
N GLU A 202 -10.35 10.12 -0.49
CA GLU A 202 -9.89 9.42 0.72
C GLU A 202 -10.63 9.83 1.99
N ALA A 203 -11.02 11.11 2.11
CA ALA A 203 -11.65 11.61 3.32
C ALA A 203 -12.71 12.70 3.07
N PRO A 204 -13.64 12.91 4.05
CA PRO A 204 -14.70 13.91 3.95
C PRO A 204 -14.23 15.34 3.68
N ILE A 205 -13.13 15.78 4.31
CA ILE A 205 -12.63 17.14 4.14
C ILE A 205 -12.13 17.38 2.71
N ASP A 206 -11.54 16.37 2.08
CA ASP A 206 -11.01 16.48 0.72
C ASP A 206 -12.15 16.55 -0.30
N MET A 207 -13.19 15.72 -0.12
CA MET A 207 -14.43 15.81 -0.89
C MET A 207 -15.06 17.21 -0.80
N LEU A 208 -15.22 17.76 0.41
CA LEU A 208 -15.78 19.09 0.62
C LEU A 208 -14.89 20.20 0.04
N SER A 209 -13.57 20.02 0.10
CA SER A 209 -12.61 20.97 -0.46
C SER A 209 -12.68 21.00 -1.98
N PHE A 210 -12.77 19.82 -2.62
CA PHE A 210 -13.00 19.69 -4.06
C PHE A 210 -14.30 20.39 -4.47
N ILE A 211 -15.42 20.10 -3.81
CA ILE A 211 -16.69 20.77 -4.09
C ILE A 211 -16.56 22.30 -3.94
N SER A 212 -15.85 22.77 -2.90
CA SER A 212 -15.61 24.20 -2.66
C SER A 212 -14.74 24.87 -3.72
N LEU A 213 -13.85 24.11 -4.38
CA LEU A 213 -13.06 24.57 -5.52
C LEU A 213 -13.88 24.55 -6.83
N HIS A 214 -14.91 23.71 -6.91
CA HIS A 214 -15.71 23.42 -8.09
C HIS A 214 -17.22 23.63 -7.86
N LEU A 215 -17.60 24.82 -7.36
CA LEU A 215 -18.99 25.12 -6.92
C LEU A 215 -20.07 25.06 -8.01
N LYS A 216 -19.69 25.10 -9.28
CA LYS A 216 -20.66 25.15 -10.37
C LYS A 216 -21.34 23.79 -10.51
N ASP A 217 -22.67 23.76 -10.38
CA ASP A 217 -23.52 22.58 -10.61
C ASP A 217 -23.11 21.34 -9.78
N TRP A 218 -22.39 21.52 -8.67
CA TRP A 218 -21.78 20.41 -7.94
C TRP A 218 -22.79 19.35 -7.45
N GLN A 219 -24.03 19.77 -7.16
CA GLN A 219 -25.13 18.90 -6.72
C GLN A 219 -25.62 17.93 -7.80
N LYS A 220 -25.26 18.13 -9.06
CA LYS A 220 -25.60 17.17 -10.13
C LYS A 220 -24.75 15.91 -10.04
N HIS A 221 -23.52 16.03 -9.54
CA HIS A 221 -22.58 14.92 -9.45
C HIS A 221 -22.76 14.12 -8.14
N SER A 222 -22.27 12.89 -8.15
CA SER A 222 -22.17 12.05 -6.95
C SER A 222 -20.75 12.04 -6.40
N TYR A 223 -20.61 11.92 -5.08
CA TYR A 223 -19.34 11.92 -4.38
C TYR A 223 -19.35 10.87 -3.28
N VAL A 224 -18.24 10.15 -3.09
CA VAL A 224 -18.07 9.18 -2.01
C VAL A 224 -16.69 9.31 -1.41
N THR A 225 -16.60 9.12 -0.09
CA THR A 225 -15.32 9.07 0.61
C THR A 225 -15.01 7.65 1.06
N LEU A 226 -13.74 7.27 1.10
CA LEU A 226 -13.33 5.91 1.46
C LEU A 226 -12.94 5.76 2.94
N ASP A 227 -12.92 6.88 3.68
CA ASP A 227 -12.44 6.99 5.07
C ASP A 227 -11.06 6.32 5.27
N GLY A 228 -10.18 6.53 4.29
CA GLY A 228 -8.95 5.79 4.05
C GLY A 228 -8.83 5.47 2.56
N VAL A 229 -8.40 4.25 2.24
CA VAL A 229 -8.17 3.83 0.85
C VAL A 229 -9.02 2.62 0.44
N SER A 230 -9.94 2.16 1.28
CA SER A 230 -10.67 0.92 1.02
C SER A 230 -11.83 1.10 0.04
N GLU A 231 -12.03 0.13 -0.84
CA GLU A 231 -12.97 0.14 -1.97
C GLU A 231 -14.45 0.02 -1.58
N HIS A 232 -14.75 -0.41 -0.35
CA HIS A 232 -16.09 -0.84 0.08
C HIS A 232 -17.19 0.17 -0.26
N ALA A 233 -16.96 1.45 0.08
CA ALA A 233 -17.94 2.49 -0.12
C ALA A 233 -18.19 2.77 -1.61
N MET A 234 -17.12 2.87 -2.41
CA MET A 234 -17.23 3.06 -3.85
C MET A 234 -18.04 1.92 -4.48
N LEU A 235 -17.70 0.66 -4.19
CA LEU A 235 -18.42 -0.49 -4.74
C LEU A 235 -19.88 -0.54 -4.29
N GLN A 236 -20.17 -0.15 -3.04
CA GLN A 236 -21.55 -0.05 -2.57
C GLN A 236 -22.33 1.00 -3.36
N GLN A 237 -21.76 2.18 -3.58
CA GLN A 237 -22.46 3.23 -4.34
C GLN A 237 -22.73 2.81 -5.78
N LEU A 238 -21.76 2.16 -6.45
CA LEU A 238 -21.96 1.65 -7.81
C LEU A 238 -23.01 0.54 -7.87
N LYS A 239 -23.06 -0.31 -6.86
CA LYS A 239 -24.07 -1.36 -6.75
C LYS A 239 -25.47 -0.80 -6.53
N SER A 240 -25.62 0.18 -5.64
CA SER A 240 -26.91 0.77 -5.30
C SER A 240 -27.42 1.76 -6.35
N HIS A 241 -26.52 2.32 -7.16
CA HIS A 241 -26.82 3.32 -8.19
C HIS A 241 -26.28 2.89 -9.56
N PRO A 242 -26.98 1.98 -10.29
CA PRO A 242 -26.54 1.49 -11.60
C PRO A 242 -26.48 2.57 -12.70
N ASN A 243 -26.99 3.78 -12.43
CA ASN A 243 -26.82 4.94 -13.31
C ASN A 243 -25.39 5.50 -13.28
N LEU A 244 -24.61 5.23 -12.24
CA LEU A 244 -23.23 5.72 -12.12
C LEU A 244 -22.34 4.94 -13.09
N LYS A 245 -21.90 5.61 -14.14
CA LYS A 245 -21.13 5.04 -15.26
C LYS A 245 -19.81 5.73 -15.49
N ASN A 246 -19.58 6.88 -14.87
CA ASN A 246 -18.33 7.64 -14.95
C ASN A 246 -17.74 7.76 -13.55
N ILE A 247 -16.57 7.17 -13.32
CA ILE A 247 -15.88 7.17 -12.02
C ILE A 247 -14.63 8.02 -12.17
N VAL A 248 -14.45 8.94 -11.24
CA VAL A 248 -13.28 9.81 -11.19
C VAL A 248 -12.59 9.63 -9.85
N LEU A 249 -11.37 9.10 -9.87
CA LEU A 249 -10.56 8.90 -8.67
C LEU A 249 -9.86 10.21 -8.30
N CYS A 250 -10.05 10.66 -7.06
CA CYS A 250 -9.58 11.94 -6.54
C CYS A 250 -8.83 11.76 -5.21
N LEU A 251 -8.03 10.70 -5.11
CA LEU A 251 -7.30 10.34 -3.90
C LEU A 251 -6.12 11.28 -3.61
N ASP A 252 -5.50 11.14 -2.43
CA ASP A 252 -4.41 12.01 -2.00
C ASP A 252 -3.21 11.89 -2.95
N HIS A 253 -2.52 13.01 -3.17
CA HIS A 253 -1.28 13.06 -3.92
C HIS A 253 -0.10 12.70 -3.02
N ASP A 254 -0.12 11.47 -2.51
CA ASP A 254 0.96 10.85 -1.77
C ASP A 254 1.16 9.36 -2.15
N GLU A 255 2.18 8.72 -1.59
CA GLU A 255 2.51 7.31 -1.88
C GLU A 255 1.30 6.37 -1.68
N ALA A 256 0.54 6.56 -0.60
CA ALA A 256 -0.59 5.69 -0.27
C ALA A 256 -1.77 5.90 -1.24
N GLY A 257 -2.07 7.16 -1.59
CA GLY A 257 -3.12 7.50 -2.55
C GLY A 257 -2.80 7.07 -3.99
N ILE A 258 -1.52 7.17 -4.41
CA ILE A 258 -1.06 6.68 -5.72
C ILE A 258 -1.21 5.15 -5.81
N GLU A 259 -0.77 4.39 -4.80
CA GLU A 259 -0.99 2.94 -4.76
C GLU A 259 -2.47 2.58 -4.74
N ALA A 260 -3.27 3.30 -3.96
CA ALA A 260 -4.70 3.06 -3.86
C ALA A 260 -5.39 3.28 -5.21
N THR A 261 -5.03 4.33 -5.93
CA THR A 261 -5.55 4.63 -7.27
C THR A 261 -5.34 3.45 -8.21
N GLY A 262 -4.11 2.92 -8.29
CA GLY A 262 -3.80 1.74 -9.12
C GLY A 262 -4.63 0.51 -8.74
N ARG A 263 -4.74 0.21 -7.45
CA ARG A 263 -5.52 -0.94 -6.96
C ARG A 263 -7.02 -0.78 -7.22
N LEU A 264 -7.59 0.42 -7.06
CA LEU A 264 -8.99 0.66 -7.34
C LEU A 264 -9.30 0.52 -8.83
N LYS A 265 -8.38 0.92 -9.72
CA LYS A 265 -8.52 0.67 -11.16
C LYS A 265 -8.62 -0.83 -11.47
N ASP A 266 -7.76 -1.65 -10.87
CA ASP A 266 -7.79 -3.10 -11.05
C ASP A 266 -9.12 -3.71 -10.55
N ILE A 267 -9.58 -3.32 -9.35
CA ILE A 267 -10.85 -3.78 -8.78
C ILE A 267 -12.04 -3.41 -9.67
N LEU A 268 -12.06 -2.18 -10.21
CA LEU A 268 -13.13 -1.73 -11.10
C LEU A 268 -13.16 -2.50 -12.43
N ALA A 269 -11.99 -2.88 -12.94
CA ALA A 269 -11.85 -3.71 -14.13
C ALA A 269 -12.31 -5.16 -13.88
N GLU A 270 -12.03 -5.73 -12.71
CA GLU A 270 -12.44 -7.10 -12.33
C GLU A 270 -13.96 -7.25 -12.14
N HIS A 271 -14.64 -6.19 -11.74
CA HIS A 271 -16.08 -6.21 -11.46
C HIS A 271 -16.96 -5.85 -12.67
N ASP A 272 -16.40 -5.80 -13.89
CA ASP A 272 -17.08 -5.41 -15.13
C ASP A 272 -17.81 -4.04 -15.04
N TYR A 273 -17.49 -3.21 -14.05
CA TYR A 273 -17.97 -1.82 -14.02
C TYR A 273 -17.36 -1.03 -15.19
N TYR A 274 -16.17 -1.45 -15.64
CA TYR A 274 -15.43 -0.90 -16.76
C TYR A 274 -14.82 -2.04 -17.58
N ASP A 275 -14.96 -1.96 -18.91
CA ASP A 275 -14.32 -2.89 -19.84
C ASP A 275 -12.79 -2.63 -19.86
N PRO A 276 -11.93 -3.59 -19.52
CA PRO A 276 -10.48 -3.43 -19.57
C PRO A 276 -9.94 -3.08 -20.97
N ALA A 277 -10.69 -3.35 -22.04
CA ALA A 277 -10.34 -3.01 -23.41
C ALA A 277 -10.74 -1.58 -23.79
N TYR A 278 -11.56 -0.88 -23.00
CA TYR A 278 -12.07 0.46 -23.27
C TYR A 278 -12.11 1.35 -22.01
N MET A 279 -11.26 2.39 -22.04
CA MET A 279 -11.18 3.58 -21.17
C MET A 279 -10.29 3.52 -19.92
N ASP A 280 -9.36 4.47 -19.87
CA ASP A 280 -8.57 4.85 -18.69
C ASP A 280 -9.49 5.55 -17.68
N ILE A 281 -9.69 4.95 -16.51
CA ILE A 281 -10.48 5.56 -15.41
C ILE A 281 -9.83 6.91 -15.07
N PRO A 282 -10.53 8.05 -15.25
CA PRO A 282 -9.97 9.36 -14.99
C PRO A 282 -9.47 9.51 -13.56
N VAL A 283 -8.29 10.10 -13.42
CA VAL A 283 -7.71 10.50 -12.14
C VAL A 283 -7.59 12.01 -12.13
N LEU A 284 -8.24 12.66 -11.17
CA LEU A 284 -8.00 14.06 -10.87
C LEU A 284 -7.05 14.12 -9.67
N GLN A 285 -5.96 14.84 -9.82
CA GLN A 285 -4.93 14.93 -8.80
C GLN A 285 -4.84 16.37 -8.30
N SER A 286 -4.77 16.53 -6.97
CA SER A 286 -4.50 17.83 -6.36
C SER A 286 -3.10 18.32 -6.70
N ARG A 287 -2.92 19.63 -6.69
CA ARG A 287 -1.60 20.27 -6.91
C ARG A 287 -0.67 20.03 -5.72
N TYR A 288 -1.21 20.04 -4.51
CA TYR A 288 -0.52 19.77 -3.26
C TYR A 288 -0.91 18.39 -2.73
N LYS A 289 -0.52 18.07 -1.49
CA LYS A 289 -0.77 16.76 -0.88
C LYS A 289 -2.21 16.26 -1.05
N ASP A 290 -3.20 17.12 -0.82
CA ASP A 290 -4.62 16.77 -0.91
C ASP A 290 -5.45 18.00 -1.37
N TRP A 291 -6.74 17.80 -1.61
CA TRP A 291 -7.65 18.87 -2.04
C TRP A 291 -7.82 19.97 -0.98
N ASN A 292 -7.62 19.66 0.31
CA ASN A 292 -7.66 20.66 1.36
C ASN A 292 -6.43 21.57 1.36
N GLU A 293 -5.27 21.04 0.99
CA GLU A 293 -4.06 21.83 0.80
C GLU A 293 -4.16 22.75 -0.43
N ASP A 294 -4.85 22.33 -1.49
CA ASP A 294 -5.17 23.19 -2.65
C ASP A 294 -6.01 24.41 -2.27
N ILE A 295 -7.09 24.22 -1.50
CA ILE A 295 -7.91 25.35 -1.05
C ILE A 295 -7.16 26.22 -0.04
N LYS A 296 -6.36 25.64 0.88
CA LYS A 296 -5.50 26.41 1.78
C LYS A 296 -4.51 27.30 1.03
N ALA A 297 -3.87 26.78 -0.01
CA ALA A 297 -2.96 27.54 -0.85
C ALA A 297 -3.66 28.73 -1.54
N LYS A 298 -4.89 28.53 -2.04
CA LYS A 298 -5.73 29.60 -2.61
C LYS A 298 -6.04 30.71 -1.60
N HIS A 299 -6.05 30.39 -0.31
CA HIS A 299 -6.23 31.33 0.79
C HIS A 299 -4.92 31.82 1.43
N GLY A 300 -3.77 31.60 0.79
CA GLY A 300 -2.48 32.14 1.22
C GLY A 300 -1.84 31.38 2.39
N ILE A 301 -2.34 30.19 2.73
CA ILE A 301 -1.71 29.30 3.71
C ILE A 301 -0.66 28.46 2.99
N THR A 302 0.53 28.32 3.59
CA THR A 302 1.58 27.44 3.07
C THR A 302 1.08 25.99 3.05
N PRO A 303 0.92 25.37 1.87
CA PRO A 303 0.39 24.02 1.74
C PRO A 303 1.46 22.97 1.99
N ILE A 304 1.04 21.75 2.34
CA ILE A 304 1.91 20.59 2.34
C ILE A 304 2.17 20.17 0.89
N PRO A 305 3.43 20.06 0.41
CA PRO A 305 3.71 19.66 -0.96
C PRO A 305 3.20 18.25 -1.26
N ALA A 306 2.91 18.00 -2.54
CA ALA A 306 2.62 16.66 -3.04
C ALA A 306 3.79 15.70 -2.79
N GLY A 307 3.46 14.43 -2.54
CA GLY A 307 4.42 13.33 -2.39
C GLY A 307 4.34 12.38 -3.58
N GLU A 308 5.38 12.31 -4.39
CA GLU A 308 5.47 11.29 -5.43
C GLU A 308 5.81 9.92 -4.84
N HIS A 309 5.36 8.84 -5.50
CA HIS A 309 5.68 7.49 -5.06
C HIS A 309 7.18 7.21 -5.25
N PRO A 310 7.97 6.87 -4.20
CA PRO A 310 9.42 6.74 -4.28
C PRO A 310 9.92 5.78 -5.37
N LYS A 311 9.24 4.63 -5.52
CA LYS A 311 9.53 3.66 -6.58
C LYS A 311 9.28 4.20 -7.99
N LEU A 312 8.22 4.97 -8.20
CA LEU A 312 7.93 5.57 -9.51
C LEU A 312 8.91 6.68 -9.86
N VAL A 313 9.40 7.42 -8.87
CA VAL A 313 10.47 8.41 -9.06
C VAL A 313 11.78 7.74 -9.47
N LEU A 314 12.11 6.58 -8.89
CA LEU A 314 13.35 5.86 -9.17
C LEU A 314 13.31 4.99 -10.43
N LEU A 315 12.11 4.53 -10.83
CA LEU A 315 11.93 3.62 -11.97
C LEU A 315 12.58 4.12 -13.28
N PRO A 316 12.47 5.40 -13.70
CA PRO A 316 13.13 5.89 -14.90
C PRO A 316 14.65 5.69 -14.88
N GLU A 317 15.32 6.03 -13.77
CA GLU A 317 16.77 5.83 -13.61
C GLU A 317 17.15 4.35 -13.76
N ILE A 318 16.35 3.44 -13.19
CA ILE A 318 16.58 2.00 -13.31
C ILE A 318 16.42 1.52 -14.76
N CYS A 319 15.37 1.98 -15.45
CA CYS A 319 15.12 1.63 -16.86
C CYS A 319 16.19 2.19 -17.82
N GLU A 320 16.71 3.39 -17.55
CA GLU A 320 17.81 3.98 -18.31
C GLU A 320 19.11 3.17 -18.13
N ASN A 321 19.45 2.82 -16.89
CA ASN A 321 20.59 1.95 -16.61
C ASN A 321 20.44 0.58 -17.26
N LEU A 322 19.23 0.00 -17.22
CA LEU A 322 18.95 -1.28 -17.88
C LEU A 322 19.18 -1.20 -19.40
N SER A 323 18.79 -0.09 -20.04
CA SER A 323 19.01 0.12 -21.47
C SER A 323 20.50 0.07 -21.83
N SER A 324 21.35 0.75 -21.05
CA SER A 324 22.82 0.72 -21.20
C SER A 324 23.40 -0.69 -21.00
N VAL A 325 22.87 -1.44 -20.03
CA VAL A 325 23.29 -2.83 -19.80
C VAL A 325 22.88 -3.74 -20.97
N CYS A 326 21.68 -3.57 -21.52
CA CYS A 326 21.23 -4.29 -22.71
C CYS A 326 22.13 -4.03 -23.93
N GLU A 327 22.55 -2.78 -24.16
CA GLU A 327 23.49 -2.42 -25.24
C GLU A 327 24.84 -3.13 -25.04
N THR A 328 25.36 -3.13 -23.82
CA THR A 328 26.62 -3.82 -23.51
C THR A 328 26.54 -5.32 -23.76
N LEU A 329 25.37 -5.92 -23.51
CA LEU A 329 25.15 -7.36 -23.64
C LEU A 329 24.60 -7.78 -25.01
N SER A 330 24.32 -6.85 -25.93
CA SER A 330 23.68 -7.16 -27.21
C SER A 330 24.53 -8.06 -28.12
N ALA A 331 25.85 -8.07 -27.91
CA ALA A 331 26.79 -8.91 -28.63
C ALA A 331 26.90 -10.35 -28.06
N VAL A 332 26.27 -10.64 -26.91
CA VAL A 332 26.35 -11.96 -26.27
C VAL A 332 25.52 -12.98 -27.09
N PRO A 333 26.12 -14.11 -27.54
CA PRO A 333 25.43 -15.07 -28.41
C PRO A 333 24.23 -15.80 -27.75
N ASP A 334 24.30 -16.02 -26.43
CA ASP A 334 23.23 -16.64 -25.64
C ASP A 334 22.87 -15.76 -24.44
N PRO A 335 21.92 -14.82 -24.58
CA PRO A 335 21.46 -13.99 -23.47
C PRO A 335 20.81 -14.79 -22.34
N ALA A 336 20.26 -15.98 -22.60
CA ALA A 336 19.70 -16.84 -21.55
C ALA A 336 20.80 -17.44 -20.65
N ALA A 337 22.01 -17.65 -21.17
CA ALA A 337 23.15 -18.03 -20.34
C ALA A 337 23.55 -16.93 -19.34
N VAL A 338 23.36 -15.65 -19.70
CA VAL A 338 23.59 -14.53 -18.77
C VAL A 338 22.64 -14.63 -17.59
N ILE A 339 21.35 -14.91 -17.83
CA ILE A 339 20.36 -15.09 -16.76
C ILE A 339 20.81 -16.19 -15.79
N ARG A 340 21.16 -17.38 -16.30
CA ARG A 340 21.60 -18.51 -15.46
C ARG A 340 22.86 -18.20 -14.65
N GLU A 341 23.82 -17.52 -15.25
CA GLU A 341 25.07 -17.15 -14.58
C GLU A 341 24.81 -16.20 -13.41
N TYR A 342 24.08 -15.12 -13.66
CA TYR A 342 23.82 -14.11 -12.64
C TYR A 342 22.78 -14.56 -11.60
N HIS A 343 21.85 -15.44 -11.97
CA HIS A 343 20.97 -16.11 -11.01
C HIS A 343 21.79 -16.93 -10.00
N ARG A 344 22.74 -17.75 -10.47
CA ARG A 344 23.62 -18.55 -9.59
C ARG A 344 24.44 -17.67 -8.64
N ARG A 345 24.86 -16.49 -9.09
CA ARG A 345 25.60 -15.52 -8.28
C ARG A 345 24.69 -14.77 -7.29
N LEU A 346 23.44 -14.54 -7.65
CA LEU A 346 22.45 -13.85 -6.82
C LEU A 346 22.02 -14.71 -5.64
N THR A 347 21.72 -16.00 -5.86
CA THR A 347 21.14 -16.91 -4.86
C THR A 347 21.79 -16.81 -3.47
N PRO A 348 23.12 -16.99 -3.30
CA PRO A 348 23.72 -16.97 -1.96
C PRO A 348 23.74 -15.58 -1.29
N LEU A 349 23.46 -14.51 -2.04
CA LEU A 349 23.49 -13.14 -1.55
C LEU A 349 22.12 -12.68 -1.01
N VAL A 350 21.06 -13.42 -1.33
CA VAL A 350 19.66 -13.05 -1.02
C VAL A 350 18.99 -14.02 -0.05
N ASP A 351 19.76 -14.92 0.56
CA ASP A 351 19.29 -15.86 1.57
C ASP A 351 18.76 -15.15 2.84
N SER A 352 19.31 -13.98 3.17
CA SER A 352 18.87 -13.12 4.27
C SER A 352 18.96 -11.64 3.86
N GLU A 353 18.15 -10.79 4.50
CA GLU A 353 18.18 -9.36 4.18
C GLU A 353 19.47 -8.68 4.61
N LYS A 354 20.11 -9.16 5.69
CA LYS A 354 21.40 -8.65 6.13
C LYS A 354 22.48 -8.94 5.08
N LEU A 355 22.46 -10.14 4.50
CA LEU A 355 23.38 -10.50 3.41
C LEU A 355 23.11 -9.66 2.16
N ALA A 356 21.85 -9.47 1.80
CA ALA A 356 21.47 -8.65 0.65
C ALA A 356 21.88 -7.18 0.84
N ALA A 357 21.72 -6.64 2.05
CA ALA A 357 22.14 -5.27 2.37
C ALA A 357 23.66 -5.11 2.33
N ALA A 358 24.41 -6.05 2.93
CA ALA A 358 25.87 -6.04 2.92
C ALA A 358 26.46 -6.16 1.51
N ASN A 359 25.73 -6.76 0.57
CA ASN A 359 26.16 -6.96 -0.81
C ASN A 359 25.29 -6.21 -1.82
N SER A 360 24.65 -5.11 -1.40
CA SER A 360 23.62 -4.40 -2.18
C SER A 360 24.09 -4.00 -3.60
N GLU A 361 25.34 -3.57 -3.76
CA GLU A 361 25.92 -3.25 -5.09
C GLU A 361 26.00 -4.48 -6.00
N ILE A 362 26.47 -5.62 -5.47
CA ILE A 362 26.62 -6.87 -6.23
C ILE A 362 25.25 -7.42 -6.57
N VAL A 363 24.32 -7.42 -5.61
CA VAL A 363 22.93 -7.83 -5.81
C VAL A 363 22.28 -6.98 -6.90
N GLY A 364 22.41 -5.65 -6.83
CA GLY A 364 21.89 -4.74 -7.85
C GLY A 364 22.47 -5.01 -9.24
N ALA A 365 23.79 -5.25 -9.35
CA ALA A 365 24.42 -5.59 -10.62
C ALA A 365 23.94 -6.93 -11.18
N CYS A 366 23.75 -7.96 -10.33
CA CYS A 366 23.18 -9.24 -10.76
C CYS A 366 21.77 -9.07 -11.32
N LEU A 367 20.90 -8.35 -10.60
CA LEU A 367 19.51 -8.09 -11.01
C LEU A 367 19.44 -7.35 -12.35
N GLN A 368 20.27 -6.33 -12.56
CA GLN A 368 20.34 -5.62 -13.84
C GLN A 368 20.78 -6.53 -15.00
N LYS A 369 21.77 -7.39 -14.77
CA LYS A 369 22.28 -8.31 -15.81
C LYS A 369 21.25 -9.40 -16.13
N MET A 370 20.52 -9.90 -15.13
CA MET A 370 19.41 -10.83 -15.33
C MET A 370 18.27 -10.19 -16.12
N ALA A 371 17.82 -8.99 -15.73
CA ALA A 371 16.78 -8.25 -16.46
C ALA A 371 17.19 -8.00 -17.92
N ALA A 372 18.44 -7.58 -18.16
CA ALA A 372 18.94 -7.36 -19.52
C ALA A 372 19.01 -8.65 -20.35
N GLY A 373 19.48 -9.75 -19.75
CA GLY A 373 19.48 -11.07 -20.39
C GLY A 373 18.07 -11.54 -20.76
N ALA A 374 17.09 -11.28 -19.89
CA ALA A 374 15.69 -11.58 -20.14
C ALA A 374 15.10 -10.75 -21.29
N LEU A 375 15.32 -9.43 -21.30
CA LEU A 375 14.86 -8.56 -22.40
C LEU A 375 15.50 -8.91 -23.75
N LEU A 376 16.80 -9.19 -23.79
CA LEU A 376 17.48 -9.63 -25.00
C LEU A 376 16.97 -10.99 -25.50
N SER A 377 16.62 -11.90 -24.57
CA SER A 377 16.03 -13.19 -24.91
C SER A 377 14.60 -13.04 -25.46
N ALA A 378 13.78 -12.19 -24.83
CA ALA A 378 12.45 -11.85 -25.32
C ALA A 378 12.52 -11.24 -26.73
N GLN A 379 13.42 -10.29 -26.95
CA GLN A 379 13.64 -9.68 -28.27
C GLN A 379 14.02 -10.72 -29.34
N ARG A 380 14.86 -11.69 -28.98
CA ARG A 380 15.26 -12.77 -29.89
C ARG A 380 14.08 -13.66 -30.28
N GLU A 381 13.25 -14.06 -29.31
CA GLU A 381 12.05 -14.87 -29.57
C GLU A 381 11.03 -14.10 -30.42
N LEU A 382 10.83 -12.80 -30.16
CA LEU A 382 9.98 -11.91 -30.96
C LEU A 382 10.44 -11.82 -32.43
N ARG A 383 11.77 -11.72 -32.67
CA ARG A 383 12.33 -11.79 -34.03
C ARG A 383 12.08 -13.14 -34.70
N GLN A 384 12.19 -14.24 -33.95
CA GLN A 384 11.91 -15.58 -34.48
C GLN A 384 10.43 -15.81 -34.80
N MET A 385 9.53 -15.06 -34.18
CA MET A 385 8.11 -15.02 -34.50
C MET A 385 7.75 -14.00 -35.57
N GLU A 386 8.73 -13.40 -36.27
CA GLU A 386 8.52 -12.37 -37.29
C GLU A 386 7.78 -11.10 -36.78
N ARG A 387 7.86 -10.84 -35.47
CA ARG A 387 7.27 -9.67 -34.80
C ARG A 387 8.36 -8.88 -34.07
N PRO A 388 9.32 -8.27 -34.79
CA PRO A 388 10.47 -7.64 -34.17
C PRO A 388 10.06 -6.40 -33.35
N GLU A 389 10.52 -6.34 -32.10
CA GLU A 389 10.43 -5.14 -31.26
C GLU A 389 11.84 -4.61 -30.93
N THR A 390 11.95 -3.30 -30.79
CA THR A 390 13.18 -2.62 -30.35
C THR A 390 13.36 -2.80 -28.84
N LEU A 391 14.61 -2.67 -28.35
CA LEU A 391 14.85 -2.70 -26.90
C LEU A 391 14.14 -1.55 -26.18
N GLY A 392 14.09 -0.37 -26.81
CA GLY A 392 13.35 0.77 -26.28
C GLY A 392 11.85 0.49 -26.10
N GLN A 393 11.23 -0.23 -27.05
CA GLN A 393 9.83 -0.67 -26.92
C GLN A 393 9.67 -1.66 -25.76
N LEU A 394 10.56 -2.66 -25.62
CA LEU A 394 10.47 -3.63 -24.52
C LEU A 394 10.69 -2.98 -23.15
N VAL A 395 11.66 -2.07 -23.02
CA VAL A 395 11.90 -1.32 -21.77
C VAL A 395 10.73 -0.39 -21.47
N GLY A 396 10.17 0.27 -22.49
CA GLY A 396 8.97 1.10 -22.36
C GLY A 396 7.77 0.28 -21.86
N ASN A 397 7.47 -0.84 -22.52
CA ASN A 397 6.40 -1.75 -22.11
C ASN A 397 6.59 -2.24 -20.67
N LEU A 398 7.83 -2.55 -20.28
CA LEU A 398 8.14 -2.96 -18.92
C LEU A 398 7.84 -1.83 -17.93
N ARG A 399 8.33 -0.61 -18.20
CA ARG A 399 8.07 0.58 -17.38
C ARG A 399 6.57 0.82 -17.24
N ASP A 400 5.83 0.76 -18.34
CA ASP A 400 4.39 1.01 -18.39
C ASP A 400 3.57 -0.12 -17.75
N SER A 401 4.15 -1.32 -17.61
CA SER A 401 3.55 -2.45 -16.90
C SER A 401 3.79 -2.44 -15.38
N TYR A 402 4.72 -1.61 -14.90
CA TYR A 402 5.03 -1.55 -13.47
C TYR A 402 3.83 -1.00 -12.69
N ARG A 403 3.45 -1.71 -11.63
CA ARG A 403 2.33 -1.36 -10.74
C ARG A 403 2.84 -1.35 -9.30
N PRO A 404 2.98 -0.19 -8.65
CA PRO A 404 3.56 -0.11 -7.31
C PRO A 404 2.72 -0.86 -6.27
N HIS A 405 1.39 -0.85 -6.41
CA HIS A 405 0.48 -1.52 -5.47
C HIS A 405 0.55 -3.05 -5.50
N LEU A 406 1.12 -3.64 -6.56
CA LEU A 406 1.42 -5.07 -6.72
C LEU A 406 2.87 -5.42 -6.32
N ASP A 407 3.73 -4.42 -6.17
CA ASP A 407 5.13 -4.60 -5.80
C ASP A 407 5.30 -4.63 -4.27
N ARG A 408 4.80 -5.71 -3.66
CA ARG A 408 4.87 -5.94 -2.20
C ARG A 408 5.92 -6.99 -1.87
N GLY A 409 6.10 -7.27 -0.59
CA GLY A 409 6.99 -8.33 -0.13
C GLY A 409 8.44 -7.89 -0.02
N TRP A 410 9.22 -8.81 0.54
CA TRP A 410 10.59 -8.59 0.98
C TRP A 410 11.60 -9.12 -0.03
N MET A 411 12.90 -8.88 0.22
CA MET A 411 13.93 -9.36 -0.69
C MET A 411 13.85 -10.87 -0.91
N ARG A 412 13.53 -11.64 0.15
CA ARG A 412 13.37 -13.09 0.06
C ARG A 412 12.23 -13.52 -0.86
N THR A 413 11.06 -12.89 -0.73
CA THR A 413 9.91 -13.18 -1.60
C THR A 413 10.24 -12.84 -3.04
N LYS A 414 10.86 -11.68 -3.28
CA LYS A 414 11.29 -11.25 -4.62
C LYS A 414 12.34 -12.19 -5.22
N ALA A 415 13.28 -12.66 -4.40
CA ALA A 415 14.27 -13.65 -4.83
C ALA A 415 13.61 -14.98 -5.20
N GLU A 416 12.55 -15.38 -4.48
CA GLU A 416 11.79 -16.58 -4.78
C GLU A 416 11.00 -16.44 -6.08
N ASP A 417 10.32 -15.32 -6.31
CA ASP A 417 9.63 -15.02 -7.58
C ASP A 417 10.61 -15.12 -8.76
N ILE A 418 11.78 -14.47 -8.64
CA ILE A 418 12.86 -14.54 -9.62
C ILE A 418 13.35 -15.98 -9.84
N ARG A 419 13.48 -16.76 -8.77
CA ARG A 419 13.91 -18.17 -8.82
C ARG A 419 12.90 -19.02 -9.56
N GLU A 420 11.61 -18.86 -9.27
CA GLU A 420 10.52 -19.57 -9.94
C GLU A 420 10.47 -19.23 -11.43
N ASP A 421 10.61 -17.95 -11.77
CA ASP A 421 10.69 -17.49 -13.15
C ASP A 421 11.87 -18.08 -13.91
N ALA A 422 13.07 -18.03 -13.33
CA ALA A 422 14.28 -18.59 -13.94
C ALA A 422 14.13 -20.11 -14.16
N VAL A 423 13.58 -20.84 -13.19
CA VAL A 423 13.33 -22.29 -13.30
C VAL A 423 12.28 -22.60 -14.36
N ASN A 424 11.21 -21.81 -14.45
CA ASN A 424 10.15 -22.01 -15.44
C ASN A 424 10.67 -21.74 -16.86
N ILE A 425 11.47 -20.70 -17.05
CA ILE A 425 12.13 -20.39 -18.32
C ILE A 425 13.06 -21.53 -18.74
N ASP A 426 13.95 -22.00 -17.84
CA ASP A 426 14.86 -23.11 -18.17
C ASP A 426 14.07 -24.38 -18.51
N ARG A 427 13.00 -24.70 -17.77
CA ARG A 427 12.12 -25.83 -18.08
C ARG A 427 11.57 -25.77 -19.50
N GLN A 428 11.11 -24.60 -19.95
CA GLN A 428 10.60 -24.40 -21.31
C GLN A 428 11.72 -24.43 -22.36
N LEU A 429 12.89 -23.89 -22.03
CA LEU A 429 14.04 -23.86 -22.95
C LEU A 429 14.55 -25.27 -23.27
N PHE A 430 14.59 -26.14 -22.25
CA PHE A 430 15.09 -27.52 -22.38
C PHE A 430 13.99 -28.56 -22.60
N ALA A 431 12.73 -28.13 -22.78
CA ALA A 431 11.64 -29.04 -23.10
C ALA A 431 11.91 -29.73 -24.45
N PRO A 432 11.78 -31.08 -24.54
CA PRO A 432 11.97 -31.80 -25.78
C PRO A 432 10.82 -31.52 -26.76
N GLY A 433 11.13 -31.36 -28.05
CA GLY A 433 10.13 -31.18 -29.11
C GLY A 433 10.32 -29.89 -29.92
N ILE A 434 9.42 -29.67 -30.89
CA ILE A 434 9.37 -28.44 -31.68
C ILE A 434 8.50 -27.43 -30.94
N ARG A 435 9.05 -26.26 -30.61
CA ARG A 435 8.29 -25.17 -29.97
C ARG A 435 7.27 -24.59 -30.94
N THR A 436 6.01 -24.54 -30.51
CA THR A 436 4.92 -23.90 -31.24
C THR A 436 5.01 -22.38 -31.15
N LEU A 437 4.19 -21.67 -31.93
CA LEU A 437 4.05 -20.22 -31.81
C LEU A 437 3.57 -19.82 -30.40
N GLN A 438 2.64 -20.58 -29.83
CA GLN A 438 2.12 -20.34 -28.48
C GLN A 438 3.21 -20.48 -27.43
N ASP A 439 4.05 -21.52 -27.52
CA ASP A 439 5.15 -21.73 -26.58
C ASP A 439 6.14 -20.55 -26.61
N ARG A 440 6.40 -20.00 -27.79
CA ARG A 440 7.28 -18.83 -27.96
C ARG A 440 6.66 -17.56 -27.37
N GLN A 441 5.36 -17.36 -27.52
CA GLN A 441 4.65 -16.24 -26.89
C GLN A 441 4.68 -16.33 -25.37
N THR A 442 4.43 -17.52 -24.81
CA THR A 442 4.55 -17.77 -23.36
C THR A 442 5.96 -17.47 -22.87
N LEU A 443 6.98 -17.92 -23.60
CA LEU A 443 8.38 -17.68 -23.25
C LEU A 443 8.73 -16.18 -23.27
N VAL A 444 8.22 -15.41 -24.22
CA VAL A 444 8.36 -13.94 -24.24
C VAL A 444 7.72 -13.33 -22.99
N SER A 445 6.50 -13.72 -22.64
CA SER A 445 5.81 -13.24 -21.45
C SER A 445 6.57 -13.57 -20.16
N ASP A 446 7.14 -14.78 -20.05
CA ASP A 446 7.93 -15.18 -18.89
C ASP A 446 9.25 -14.40 -18.79
N TYR A 447 9.92 -14.10 -19.91
CA TYR A 447 11.08 -13.22 -19.90
C TYR A 447 10.73 -11.79 -19.46
N MET A 448 9.59 -11.26 -19.93
CA MET A 448 9.12 -9.93 -19.51
C MET A 448 8.78 -9.91 -18.02
N ARG A 449 8.16 -10.98 -17.49
CA ARG A 449 7.88 -11.14 -16.05
C ARG A 449 9.17 -11.17 -15.23
N LEU A 450 10.13 -12.02 -15.61
CA LEU A 450 11.43 -12.11 -14.94
C LEU A 450 12.16 -10.75 -14.92
N ALA A 451 12.15 -10.02 -16.04
CA ALA A 451 12.75 -8.70 -16.11
C ALA A 451 12.08 -7.70 -15.15
N LEU A 452 10.75 -7.74 -15.06
CA LEU A 452 9.98 -6.90 -14.15
C LEU A 452 10.26 -7.25 -12.68
N ASP A 453 10.34 -8.53 -12.33
CA ASP A 453 10.62 -8.98 -10.96
C ASP A 453 12.07 -8.65 -10.54
N CYS A 454 13.02 -8.71 -11.47
CA CYS A 454 14.37 -8.19 -11.24
C CYS A 454 14.36 -6.69 -10.94
N ILE A 455 13.53 -5.90 -11.63
CA ILE A 455 13.39 -4.45 -11.38
C ILE A 455 12.72 -4.16 -10.05
N LYS A 456 11.65 -4.89 -9.69
CA LYS A 456 11.03 -4.81 -8.35
C LYS A 456 12.05 -5.06 -7.24
N ALA A 457 12.87 -6.10 -7.39
CA ALA A 457 13.96 -6.41 -6.47
C ALA A 457 15.00 -5.29 -6.43
N GLN A 458 15.38 -4.72 -7.58
CA GLN A 458 16.34 -3.64 -7.64
C GLN A 458 15.83 -2.35 -6.97
N LEU A 459 14.56 -2.00 -7.18
CA LEU A 459 13.88 -0.90 -6.49
C LEU A 459 13.93 -1.10 -4.97
N PHE A 460 13.63 -2.31 -4.50
CA PHE A 460 13.72 -2.66 -3.08
C PHE A 460 15.14 -2.50 -2.53
N VAL A 461 16.16 -3.01 -3.22
CA VAL A 461 17.57 -2.89 -2.78
C VAL A 461 17.98 -1.42 -2.64
N ARG A 462 17.60 -0.58 -3.62
CA ARG A 462 17.97 0.84 -3.66
C ARG A 462 17.24 1.67 -2.60
N LEU A 463 15.97 1.40 -2.37
CA LEU A 463 15.15 2.19 -1.44
C LEU A 463 15.25 1.70 0.00
N GLU A 464 15.31 0.39 0.21
CA GLU A 464 15.14 -0.20 1.54
C GLU A 464 16.45 -0.72 2.13
N LEU A 465 17.33 -1.32 1.32
CA LEU A 465 18.58 -1.92 1.82
C LEU A 465 19.78 -0.95 1.76
N SER A 466 19.70 0.08 0.92
CA SER A 466 20.77 1.08 0.75
C SER A 466 20.61 2.29 1.68
N GLN A 467 19.53 2.36 2.46
CA GLN A 467 19.39 3.36 3.52
C GLN A 467 20.06 2.84 4.80
N PRO A 468 20.92 3.63 5.48
CA PRO A 468 21.37 3.27 6.81
C PRO A 468 20.14 3.13 7.71
N LEU A 469 20.05 2.03 8.47
CA LEU A 469 19.11 1.86 9.57
C LEU A 469 19.01 3.19 10.32
N GLN A 470 17.92 3.92 10.16
CA GLN A 470 17.79 5.23 10.78
C GLN A 470 17.88 5.03 12.30
N ALA A 471 18.98 5.49 12.90
CA ALA A 471 19.02 5.74 14.32
C ALA A 471 17.85 6.67 14.68
N PRO A 472 17.23 6.51 15.85
CA PRO A 472 16.12 7.36 16.26
C PRO A 472 16.50 8.82 16.04
N LYS A 473 15.66 9.59 15.33
CA LYS A 473 15.75 11.04 15.37
C LYS A 473 15.60 11.45 16.83
N GLU A 474 16.71 11.77 17.48
CA GLU A 474 16.68 12.52 18.73
C GLU A 474 15.91 13.80 18.44
N SER A 475 14.66 13.83 18.89
CA SER A 475 13.97 15.10 19.08
C SER A 475 14.80 15.86 20.09
N ALA A 476 15.47 16.91 19.63
CA ALA A 476 16.22 17.83 20.47
C ALA A 476 15.26 18.48 21.48
N LEU A 477 15.09 17.84 22.63
CA LEU A 477 14.51 18.42 23.83
C LEU A 477 15.56 19.36 24.44
N ASN A 478 15.56 20.60 23.98
CA ASN A 478 16.20 21.71 24.68
C ASN A 478 15.40 22.00 25.97
N PHE A 479 15.61 21.21 27.02
CA PHE A 479 15.30 21.59 28.39
C PHE A 479 16.55 22.23 29.01
N LYS A 480 16.65 23.56 28.96
CA LYS A 480 17.48 24.30 29.91
C LYS A 480 16.64 24.55 31.15
N MET A 481 16.91 23.80 32.21
CA MET A 481 16.53 24.19 33.56
C MET A 481 17.43 25.34 34.00
N SER A 482 16.83 26.48 34.34
CA SER A 482 17.43 27.43 35.27
C SER A 482 16.66 27.34 36.58
N LEU A 483 17.44 27.07 37.63
CA LEU A 483 17.20 26.94 39.07
C LEU A 483 15.91 27.54 39.63
#